data_AF-I2FSS5-F1
#
_entry.id   AF-I2FSS5-F1
#
_cell.length_a   1.000
_cell.length_b   1.000
_cell.length_c   1.000
_cell.angle_alpha   90.00
_cell.angle_beta   90.00
_cell.angle_gamma   90.00
#
_symmetry.space_group_name_H-M   'P 1'
#
loop_
_entity.id
_entity.type
_entity.pdbx_description
1 polymer ?
#
loop_
_entity_poly.entity_id
_entity_poly.type
_entity_poly.pdbx_seq_one_letter_code
_entity_poly.pdbx_strand_id
1 'polypeptide(L)'
;MELDMHPRRIGFHCMLSTPCLYTRGTGDNITVITAYVDDMLISSPSQKEVDCTKAKIMSKWGTQDNRAVREFLGVKITWERAQRKISLDLEAYIKAMVNKWLDGENNKSWIPMQHVATTAEGGECTPTKAKQYCQGSRA
;
A
#
# COMPACT_ATOMS: atom_id res chain seq x y z
N MET A 1 -0.12 -14.62 19.26
CA MET A 1 -1.49 -15.19 19.17
C MET A 1 -2.57 -14.31 19.79
N GLU A 2 -2.26 -13.38 20.70
CA GLU A 2 -3.29 -12.61 21.43
C GLU A 2 -4.07 -11.59 20.56
N LEU A 3 -3.44 -11.05 19.51
CA LEU A 3 -4.05 -10.11 18.55
C LEU A 3 -5.28 -10.67 17.82
N ASP A 4 -5.32 -11.97 17.55
CA ASP A 4 -6.46 -12.64 16.88
C ASP A 4 -7.58 -12.99 17.86
N MET A 5 -7.25 -13.22 19.14
CA MET A 5 -8.24 -13.67 20.14
C MET A 5 -9.25 -12.58 20.51
N HIS A 6 -8.79 -11.35 20.70
CA HIS A 6 -9.67 -10.28 21.19
C HIS A 6 -10.73 -9.84 20.17
N PRO A 7 -10.41 -9.60 18.88
CA PRO A 7 -11.42 -9.28 17.86
C PRO A 7 -12.48 -10.39 17.76
N ARG A 8 -12.05 -11.66 17.85
CA ARG A 8 -12.96 -12.81 17.88
C ARG A 8 -13.89 -12.80 19.09
N ARG A 9 -13.37 -12.49 20.29
CA ARG A 9 -14.17 -12.38 21.53
C ARG A 9 -15.22 -11.27 21.46
N ILE A 10 -14.94 -10.18 20.75
CA ILE A 10 -15.92 -9.09 20.53
C ILE A 10 -16.81 -9.31 19.29
N GLY A 11 -16.82 -10.53 18.75
CA GLY A 11 -17.75 -10.99 17.72
C GLY A 11 -17.29 -10.80 16.29
N PHE A 12 -16.00 -10.58 16.02
CA PHE A 12 -15.48 -10.56 14.65
C PHE A 12 -15.03 -11.94 14.18
N HIS A 13 -15.18 -12.17 12.89
CA HIS A 13 -14.66 -13.33 12.21
C HIS A 13 -13.42 -12.93 11.40
N CYS A 14 -12.30 -13.60 11.65
CA CYS A 14 -11.10 -13.46 10.84
C CYS A 14 -11.32 -14.12 9.48
N MET A 15 -10.91 -13.45 8.40
CA MET A 15 -10.96 -13.98 7.06
C MET A 15 -9.81 -14.97 6.82
N LEU A 16 -10.14 -16.19 6.38
CA LEU A 16 -9.15 -17.27 6.18
C LEU A 16 -8.08 -16.93 5.14
N SER A 17 -8.45 -16.23 4.07
CA SER A 17 -7.53 -15.82 3.00
C SER A 17 -6.67 -14.63 3.37
N THR A 18 -7.08 -13.84 4.37
CA THR A 18 -6.40 -12.61 4.81
C THR A 18 -6.42 -12.55 6.34
N PRO A 19 -5.47 -13.20 7.04
CA PRO A 19 -5.47 -13.35 8.50
C PRO A 19 -5.43 -12.05 9.32
N CYS A 20 -5.22 -10.91 8.66
CA CYS A 20 -5.27 -9.57 9.24
C CYS A 20 -6.62 -8.87 9.11
N LEU A 21 -7.57 -9.46 8.37
CA LEU A 21 -8.87 -8.88 8.07
C LEU A 21 -9.95 -9.56 8.91
N TYR A 22 -10.72 -8.75 9.62
CA TYR A 22 -11.76 -9.20 10.53
C TYR A 22 -13.07 -8.51 10.15
N THR A 23 -14.16 -9.26 10.11
CA THR A 23 -15.48 -8.73 9.76
C THR A 23 -16.52 -9.10 10.80
N ARG A 24 -17.48 -8.22 11.02
CA ARG A 24 -18.68 -8.45 11.84
C ARG A 24 -19.88 -7.85 11.14
N GLY A 25 -21.01 -8.56 11.17
CA GLY A 25 -22.23 -8.12 10.48
C GLY A 25 -22.17 -8.33 8.96
N THR A 26 -23.20 -7.85 8.27
CA THR A 26 -23.39 -8.04 6.82
C THR A 26 -24.10 -6.82 6.22
N GLY A 27 -23.91 -6.59 4.91
CA GLY A 27 -24.59 -5.50 4.19
C GLY A 27 -24.30 -4.13 4.81
N ASP A 28 -25.36 -3.37 5.09
CA ASP A 28 -25.27 -1.99 5.60
C ASP A 28 -24.79 -1.88 7.06
N ASN A 29 -24.70 -3.00 7.77
CA ASN A 29 -24.23 -3.06 9.16
C ASN A 29 -22.84 -3.70 9.29
N ILE A 30 -22.11 -3.84 8.18
CA ILE A 30 -20.78 -4.43 8.20
C ILE A 30 -19.80 -3.54 8.97
N THR A 31 -18.96 -4.16 9.81
CA THR A 31 -17.79 -3.54 10.40
C THR A 31 -16.58 -4.37 10.03
N VAL A 32 -15.54 -3.70 9.56
CA VAL A 32 -14.29 -4.31 9.10
C VAL A 32 -13.14 -3.76 9.93
N ILE A 33 -12.27 -4.64 10.40
CA ILE A 33 -11.00 -4.29 11.03
C ILE A 33 -9.88 -4.91 10.20
N THR A 34 -8.89 -4.10 9.82
CA THR A 34 -7.64 -4.57 9.24
C THR A 34 -6.51 -4.22 10.21
N ALA A 35 -5.74 -5.21 10.63
CA ALA A 35 -4.61 -5.01 11.54
C ALA A 35 -3.27 -5.19 10.81
N TYR A 36 -2.34 -4.25 11.01
CA TYR A 36 -0.97 -4.35 10.52
C TYR A 36 0.00 -3.91 11.62
N VAL A 37 0.75 -4.87 12.18
CA VAL A 37 1.69 -4.64 13.29
C VAL A 37 1.05 -3.77 14.39
N ASP A 38 1.47 -2.50 14.52
CA ASP A 38 1.02 -1.57 15.55
C ASP A 38 -0.22 -0.75 15.13
N ASP A 39 -0.57 -0.76 13.84
CA ASP A 39 -1.67 0.02 13.27
C ASP A 39 -2.92 -0.83 13.02
N MET A 40 -4.10 -0.27 13.34
CA MET A 40 -5.38 -0.87 13.00
C MET A 40 -6.26 0.12 12.25
N LEU A 41 -6.84 -0.35 11.15
CA LEU A 41 -7.86 0.36 10.39
C LEU A 41 -9.24 -0.22 10.71
N ILE A 42 -10.17 0.64 11.14
CA ILE A 42 -11.55 0.24 11.45
C ILE A 42 -12.50 1.01 10.53
N SER A 43 -13.40 0.31 9.86
CA SER A 43 -14.37 0.89 8.93
C SER A 43 -15.76 0.29 9.14
N SER A 44 -16.79 1.14 9.11
CA SER A 44 -18.20 0.73 9.10
C SER A 44 -19.06 1.85 8.49
N PRO A 45 -20.22 1.53 7.89
CA PRO A 45 -21.20 2.55 7.49
C PRO A 45 -21.73 3.37 8.68
N SER A 46 -21.71 2.81 9.90
CA SER A 46 -22.15 3.47 11.12
C SER A 46 -20.97 4.03 11.91
N GLN A 47 -20.90 5.36 12.06
CA GLN A 47 -19.88 6.01 12.89
C GLN A 47 -19.96 5.52 14.35
N LYS A 48 -21.17 5.27 14.86
CA LYS A 48 -21.38 4.72 16.21
C LYS A 48 -20.73 3.34 16.38
N GLU A 49 -20.80 2.49 15.36
CA GLU A 49 -20.15 1.17 15.39
C GLU A 49 -18.62 1.29 15.32
N VAL A 50 -18.10 2.25 14.55
CA VAL A 50 -16.66 2.56 14.54
C VAL A 50 -16.21 2.99 15.94
N ASP A 51 -16.90 3.92 16.57
CA ASP A 51 -16.52 4.46 17.88
C ASP A 51 -16.62 3.41 18.99
N CYS A 52 -17.70 2.59 18.97
CA CYS A 52 -17.87 1.45 19.88
C CYS A 52 -16.75 0.40 19.70
N THR A 53 -16.41 0.09 18.46
CA THR A 53 -15.36 -0.88 18.15
C THR A 53 -13.99 -0.35 18.56
N LYS A 54 -13.67 0.92 18.25
CA LYS A 54 -12.46 1.60 18.72
C LYS A 54 -12.33 1.51 20.24
N ALA A 55 -13.38 1.85 20.99
CA ALA A 55 -13.35 1.80 22.45
C ALA A 55 -13.02 0.39 22.99
N LYS A 56 -13.60 -0.66 22.40
CA LYS A 56 -13.33 -2.07 22.78
C LYS A 56 -11.90 -2.51 22.47
N ILE A 57 -11.32 -2.02 21.38
CA ILE A 57 -9.93 -2.30 20.97
C ILE A 57 -8.97 -1.54 21.89
N MET A 58 -9.17 -0.23 22.04
CA MET A 58 -8.35 0.65 22.89
C MET A 58 -8.36 0.22 24.35
N SER A 59 -9.50 -0.23 24.88
CA SER A 59 -9.59 -0.75 26.26
C SER A 59 -8.71 -1.97 26.50
N LYS A 60 -8.37 -2.75 25.47
CA LYS A 60 -7.56 -3.96 25.60
C LYS A 60 -6.06 -3.68 25.44
N TRP A 61 -5.69 -2.82 24.50
CA TRP A 61 -4.28 -2.60 24.13
C TRP A 61 -3.74 -1.20 24.42
N GLY A 62 -4.56 -0.29 24.96
CA GLY A 62 -4.13 1.08 25.22
C GLY A 62 -3.78 1.87 23.95
N THR A 63 -4.30 1.45 22.80
CA THR A 63 -4.01 2.06 21.49
C THR A 63 -4.55 3.50 21.43
N GLN A 64 -3.87 4.38 20.69
CA GLN A 64 -4.31 5.74 20.46
C GLN A 64 -5.28 5.80 19.26
N ASP A 65 -6.33 6.62 19.36
CA ASP A 65 -7.19 6.92 18.21
C ASP A 65 -6.57 8.02 17.34
N ASN A 66 -6.20 7.67 16.11
CA ASN A 66 -5.68 8.59 15.10
C ASN A 66 -6.79 9.39 14.36
N ARG A 67 -8.03 9.36 14.89
CA ARG A 67 -9.21 10.06 14.35
C ARG A 67 -9.55 9.58 12.94
N ALA A 68 -9.84 10.52 12.03
CA ALA A 68 -10.11 10.22 10.64
C ALA A 68 -8.79 9.89 9.93
N VAL A 69 -8.75 8.72 9.31
CA VAL A 69 -7.58 8.20 8.62
C VAL A 69 -7.25 9.09 7.42
N ARG A 70 -6.04 9.65 7.41
CA ARG A 70 -5.48 10.41 6.29
C ARG A 70 -4.34 9.66 5.60
N GLU A 71 -3.73 8.73 6.32
CA GLU A 71 -2.63 7.91 5.87
C GLU A 71 -2.68 6.57 6.62
N PHE A 72 -2.39 5.48 5.91
CA PHE A 72 -2.25 4.15 6.48
C PHE A 72 -1.18 3.41 5.69
N LEU A 73 -0.13 2.92 6.36
CA LEU A 73 1.01 2.21 5.74
C LEU A 73 1.72 3.00 4.63
N GLY A 74 1.83 4.33 4.79
CA GLY A 74 2.41 5.20 3.76
C GLY A 74 1.51 5.45 2.54
N VAL A 75 0.28 4.93 2.55
CA VAL A 75 -0.75 5.25 1.55
C VAL A 75 -1.58 6.39 2.09
N LYS A 76 -1.58 7.52 1.39
CA LYS A 76 -2.46 8.64 1.70
C LYS A 76 -3.88 8.27 1.27
N ILE A 77 -4.83 8.44 2.19
CA ILE A 77 -6.24 8.12 2.00
C ILE A 77 -7.02 9.43 2.06
N THR A 78 -7.75 9.73 0.99
CA THR A 78 -8.65 10.87 0.94
C THR A 78 -10.07 10.37 0.76
N TRP A 79 -10.97 10.76 1.66
CA TRP A 79 -12.38 10.39 1.58
C TRP A 79 -13.25 11.61 1.35
N GLU A 80 -13.83 11.70 0.15
CA GLU A 80 -14.82 12.70 -0.19
C GLU A 80 -16.23 12.14 0.07
N ARG A 81 -16.76 12.43 1.27
CA ARG A 81 -18.04 11.88 1.75
C ARG A 81 -19.23 12.25 0.86
N ALA A 82 -19.27 13.48 0.36
CA ALA A 82 -20.36 13.96 -0.49
C ALA A 82 -20.48 13.16 -1.80
N GLN A 83 -19.34 12.81 -2.40
CA GLN A 83 -19.28 12.06 -3.65
C GLN A 83 -19.13 10.54 -3.43
N ARG A 84 -19.06 10.08 -2.17
CA ARG A 84 -18.75 8.70 -1.79
C ARG A 84 -17.48 8.15 -2.48
N LYS A 85 -16.50 9.02 -2.68
CA LYS A 85 -15.24 8.69 -3.38
C LYS A 85 -14.10 8.53 -2.38
N ILE A 86 -13.37 7.43 -2.50
CA ILE A 86 -12.13 7.20 -1.76
C ILE A 86 -10.99 7.21 -2.77
N SER A 87 -9.98 8.03 -2.52
CA SER A 87 -8.76 8.11 -3.33
C SER A 87 -7.59 7.63 -2.50
N LEU A 88 -6.74 6.78 -3.11
CA LEU A 88 -5.50 6.28 -2.55
C LEU A 88 -4.33 6.88 -3.32
N ASP A 89 -3.35 7.40 -2.60
CA ASP A 89 -2.21 8.13 -3.16
C ASP A 89 -0.90 7.63 -2.53
N LEU A 90 0.05 7.26 -3.39
CA LEU A 90 1.39 6.74 -3.06
C LEU A 90 2.50 7.72 -3.47
N GLU A 91 2.17 8.93 -3.91
CA GLU A 91 3.11 9.92 -4.43
C GLU A 91 4.22 10.22 -3.42
N ALA A 92 3.86 10.38 -2.14
CA ALA A 92 4.84 10.64 -1.07
C ALA A 92 5.83 9.47 -0.92
N TYR A 93 5.35 8.23 -0.97
CA TYR A 93 6.18 7.04 -0.92
C TYR A 93 7.12 6.96 -2.15
N ILE A 94 6.59 7.20 -3.35
CA ILE A 94 7.38 7.18 -4.58
C ILE A 94 8.47 8.25 -4.54
N LYS A 95 8.13 9.49 -4.13
CA LYS A 95 9.11 10.57 -3.97
C LYS A 95 10.18 10.21 -2.93
N ALA A 96 9.79 9.64 -1.78
CA ALA A 96 10.75 9.19 -0.78
C ALA A 96 11.70 8.11 -1.33
N MET A 97 11.19 7.20 -2.16
CA MET A 97 12.00 6.17 -2.81
C MET A 97 12.96 6.76 -3.85
N VAL A 98 12.48 7.67 -4.71
CA VAL A 98 13.33 8.39 -5.68
C VAL A 98 14.42 9.16 -4.95
N ASN A 99 14.08 9.93 -3.92
CA ASN A 99 15.06 10.73 -3.20
C ASN A 99 16.11 9.85 -2.49
N LYS A 100 15.69 8.70 -1.95
CA LYS A 100 16.57 7.77 -1.24
C LYS A 100 17.55 7.05 -2.17
N TRP A 101 17.13 6.70 -3.39
CA TRP A 101 17.89 5.81 -4.26
C TRP A 101 18.43 6.47 -5.54
N LEU A 102 17.89 7.62 -5.95
CA LEU A 102 18.20 8.29 -7.22
C LEU A 102 18.76 9.71 -7.05
N ASP A 103 18.43 10.43 -5.96
CA ASP A 103 18.94 11.81 -5.73
C ASP A 103 20.26 11.87 -4.94
N GLY A 104 20.83 10.72 -4.55
CA GLY A 104 22.22 10.66 -4.09
C GLY A 104 23.15 10.82 -5.29
N GLU A 105 23.92 11.91 -5.33
CA GLU A 105 24.96 12.20 -6.32
C GLU A 105 25.55 10.96 -6.98
N ASN A 106 25.40 10.82 -8.31
CA ASN A 106 26.26 10.10 -9.28
C ASN A 106 27.26 9.05 -8.74
N ASN A 107 26.87 8.22 -7.78
CA ASN A 107 27.72 7.18 -7.26
C ASN A 107 27.20 5.91 -7.90
N LYS A 108 27.81 5.63 -9.06
CA LYS A 108 27.77 4.37 -9.83
C LYS A 108 27.00 3.29 -9.08
N SER A 109 25.81 3.00 -9.56
CA SER A 109 24.91 2.06 -8.89
C SER A 109 25.63 0.74 -8.59
N TRP A 110 25.36 0.17 -7.41
CA TRP A 110 25.73 -1.20 -7.04
C TRP A 110 24.92 -2.25 -7.81
N ILE A 111 24.47 -1.94 -9.01
CA ILE A 111 24.04 -2.95 -9.95
C ILE A 111 25.34 -3.44 -10.58
N PRO A 112 25.75 -4.71 -10.39
CA PRO A 112 26.85 -5.26 -11.15
C PRO A 112 26.42 -5.21 -12.62
N MET A 113 26.87 -4.19 -13.33
CA MET A 113 26.83 -4.16 -14.78
C MET A 113 27.73 -5.32 -15.20
N GLN A 114 27.15 -6.40 -15.72
CA GLN A 114 27.95 -7.41 -16.41
C GLN A 114 28.72 -6.67 -17.49
N HIS A 115 30.04 -6.57 -17.32
CA HIS A 115 30.92 -5.97 -18.30
C HIS A 115 30.72 -6.74 -19.61
N VAL A 116 29.89 -6.20 -20.52
CA VAL A 116 30.03 -6.53 -21.93
C VAL A 116 31.36 -5.90 -22.31
N ALA A 117 32.37 -6.76 -22.46
CA ALA A 117 33.69 -6.36 -22.87
C ALA A 117 33.58 -5.56 -24.17
N THR A 118 33.91 -4.28 -24.11
CA THR A 118 34.11 -3.44 -25.28
C THR A 118 35.33 -3.95 -26.03
N THR A 119 35.14 -4.83 -27.01
CA THR A 119 36.05 -4.86 -28.17
C THR A 119 35.56 -3.80 -29.13
N ALA A 120 36.23 -2.66 -29.08
CA ALA A 120 36.10 -1.60 -30.06
C ALA A 120 36.57 -2.12 -31.42
N GLU A 121 35.77 -1.92 -32.47
CA GLU A 121 36.26 -1.41 -33.74
C GLU A 121 35.21 -0.45 -34.32
N GLY A 122 35.68 0.72 -34.74
CA GLY A 122 34.88 1.89 -35.04
C GLY A 122 34.02 1.78 -36.29
N GLY A 123 32.95 2.57 -36.28
CA GLY A 123 32.13 2.88 -37.44
C GLY A 123 30.96 3.76 -37.00
N GLU A 124 30.89 4.98 -37.52
CA GLU A 124 29.79 5.92 -37.30
C GLU A 124 28.43 5.24 -37.50
N CYS A 125 27.56 5.31 -36.49
CA CYS A 125 26.19 4.84 -36.61
C CYS A 125 25.37 5.84 -37.42
N THR A 126 25.15 5.52 -38.70
CA THR A 126 24.20 6.25 -39.54
C THR A 126 22.74 5.87 -39.19
N PRO A 127 21.76 6.78 -39.38
CA PRO A 127 20.41 6.67 -38.81
C PRO A 127 19.55 5.52 -39.35
N THR A 128 20.04 4.75 -40.32
CA THR A 128 19.24 3.77 -41.06
C THR A 128 19.02 2.46 -40.28
N LYS A 129 19.81 2.19 -39.23
CA LYS A 129 19.68 0.93 -38.45
C LYS A 129 18.62 0.97 -37.33
N ALA A 130 17.97 2.11 -37.07
CA ALA A 130 16.96 2.22 -36.02
C ALA A 130 15.57 1.64 -36.40
N LYS A 131 15.34 1.29 -37.68
CA LYS A 131 14.00 0.83 -38.14
C LYS A 131 13.72 -0.66 -38.00
N GLN A 132 14.67 -1.48 -37.55
CA GLN A 132 14.44 -2.93 -37.41
C GLN A 132 13.80 -3.37 -36.08
N TYR A 133 13.73 -2.50 -35.06
CA TYR A 133 13.13 -2.86 -33.77
C TYR A 133 11.62 -2.58 -33.65
N CYS A 134 11.02 -1.89 -34.63
CA CYS A 134 9.59 -1.53 -34.59
C CYS A 134 8.72 -2.33 -35.57
N GLN A 135 9.26 -3.37 -36.23
CA GLN A 135 8.49 -4.22 -37.15
C GLN A 135 8.59 -5.69 -36.75
N GLY A 136 8.03 -6.01 -35.59
CA GLY A 136 7.97 -7.36 -35.05
C GLY A 136 6.71 -7.62 -34.23
N SER A 137 5.53 -7.27 -34.76
CA SER A 137 4.25 -7.86 -34.35
C SER A 137 3.14 -7.42 -35.30
N ARG A 138 2.90 -8.21 -36.35
CA ARG A 138 1.53 -8.48 -36.80
C ARG A 138 1.46 -9.74 -37.67
N ALA A 139 0.55 -10.62 -37.26
CA ALA A 139 0.13 -11.91 -37.80
C ALA A 139 0.92 -13.13 -37.29
#